data_AF-A0A6A6U0S6-F1
#
_entry.id   AF-A0A6A6U0S6-F1
#
_cell.length_a   1.000
_cell.length_b   1.000
_cell.length_c   1.000
_cell.angle_alpha   90.00
_cell.angle_beta   90.00
_cell.angle_gamma   90.00
#
_symmetry.space_group_name_H-M   'P 1'
#
loop_
_entity.id
_entity.type
_entity.pdbx_description
1 polymer ?
#
loop_
_entity_poly.entity_id
_entity_poly.type
_entity_poly.pdbx_seq_one_letter_code
_entity_poly.pdbx_strand_id
1 'polypeptide(L)'
;MGGPNLEVFKFGIYVLFPIGIMYYFGTNLDQRFSVPDFWPTKEQSNKVPRDFHELDGELERLRLRRLEVRRLRLEQEALDAGNFEEVAKLRTQRFPPQVVGEMGRRIRGREG
;
A
#
# COMPACT_ATOMS: atom_id res chain seq x y z
N MET A 1 62.07 2.24 -10.54
CA MET A 1 60.96 3.18 -10.39
C MET A 1 60.91 4.08 -11.61
N GLY A 2 59.78 4.11 -12.34
CA GLY A 2 59.61 5.02 -13.48
C GLY A 2 59.63 6.47 -12.98
N GLY A 3 60.49 7.30 -13.58
CA GLY A 3 60.71 8.68 -13.16
C GLY A 3 59.48 9.60 -13.30
N PRO A 4 59.63 10.91 -13.05
CA PRO A 4 58.53 11.88 -12.96
C PRO A 4 57.55 11.90 -14.14
N ASN A 5 57.99 11.48 -15.34
CA ASN A 5 57.13 11.34 -16.52
C ASN A 5 55.99 10.32 -16.34
N LEU A 6 56.19 9.27 -15.53
CA LEU A 6 55.17 8.26 -15.28
C LEU A 6 54.09 8.78 -14.32
N GLU A 7 54.47 9.65 -13.38
CA GLU A 7 53.54 10.30 -12.47
C GLU A 7 52.64 11.32 -13.20
N VAL A 8 53.20 12.06 -14.15
CA VAL A 8 52.44 12.99 -15.01
C VAL A 8 51.46 12.24 -15.90
N PHE A 9 51.85 11.09 -16.47
CA PHE A 9 50.93 10.25 -17.26
C PHE A 9 49.77 9.71 -16.41
N LYS A 10 50.06 9.19 -15.22
CA LYS A 10 49.07 8.70 -14.26
C LYS A 10 48.11 9.83 -13.82
N PHE A 11 48.64 11.02 -13.56
CA PHE A 11 47.84 12.21 -13.27
C PHE A 11 46.94 12.58 -14.45
N GLY A 12 47.47 12.58 -15.68
CA GLY A 12 46.69 12.83 -16.89
C GLY A 12 45.54 11.85 -17.07
N ILE A 13 45.76 10.55 -16.84
CA ILE A 13 44.69 9.55 -16.85
C ILE A 13 43.64 9.85 -15.78
N TYR A 14 44.05 10.16 -14.54
CA TYR A 14 43.10 10.42 -13.46
C TYR A 14 42.27 11.68 -13.64
N VAL A 15 42.74 12.66 -14.41
CA VAL A 15 41.96 13.85 -14.76
C VAL A 15 41.09 13.59 -15.99
N LEU A 16 41.65 13.00 -17.04
CA LEU A 16 40.95 12.79 -18.31
C LEU A 16 39.87 11.71 -18.23
N PHE A 17 40.09 10.66 -17.44
CA PHE A 17 39.15 9.54 -17.27
C PHE A 17 37.79 9.98 -16.70
N PRO A 18 37.70 10.68 -15.54
CA PRO A 18 36.42 11.13 -15.01
C PRO A 18 35.76 12.18 -15.91
N ILE A 19 36.53 13.09 -16.50
CA ILE A 19 36.00 14.11 -17.42
C ILE A 19 35.41 13.46 -18.68
N GLY A 20 36.09 12.47 -19.26
CA GLY A 20 35.63 11.74 -20.44
C GLY A 20 34.38 10.91 -20.16
N ILE A 21 34.34 10.20 -19.02
CA ILE A 21 33.15 9.46 -18.58
C ILE A 21 31.98 10.42 -18.36
N MET A 22 32.21 11.58 -17.73
CA MET A 22 31.17 12.56 -17.49
C MET A 22 30.70 13.23 -18.79
N TYR A 23 31.57 13.45 -19.78
CA TYR A 23 31.17 13.99 -21.07
C TYR A 23 30.32 12.99 -21.86
N TYR A 24 30.71 11.71 -21.85
CA TYR A 24 30.01 10.64 -22.57
C TYR A 24 28.65 10.30 -21.93
N PHE A 25 28.61 10.14 -20.60
CA PHE A 25 27.38 9.76 -19.90
C PHE A 25 26.57 10.97 -19.43
N GLY A 26 27.20 12.07 -19.00
CA GLY A 26 26.54 13.18 -18.31
C GLY A 26 25.66 14.08 -19.19
N THR A 27 25.83 14.07 -20.51
CA THR A 27 25.00 14.86 -21.44
C THR A 27 23.77 14.10 -21.95
N ASN A 28 23.70 12.77 -21.75
CA ASN A 28 22.66 11.88 -22.28
C ASN A 28 22.17 10.86 -21.22
N LEU A 29 22.12 11.28 -19.95
CA LEU A 29 21.57 10.44 -18.87
C LEU A 29 20.08 10.15 -19.10
N ASP A 30 19.32 11.17 -19.49
CA ASP A 30 17.86 11.09 -19.57
C ASP A 30 17.40 10.03 -20.58
N GLN A 31 17.95 10.02 -21.79
CA GLN A 31 17.58 9.03 -22.82
C GLN A 31 18.10 7.60 -22.52
N ARG A 32 19.20 7.45 -21.77
CA ARG A 32 19.81 6.14 -21.48
C ARG A 32 19.29 5.50 -20.19
N PHE A 33 18.79 6.30 -19.25
CA PHE A 33 18.28 5.85 -17.95
C PHE A 33 16.78 6.11 -17.75
N SER A 34 16.09 6.75 -18.70
CA SER A 34 14.62 6.81 -18.65
C SER A 34 14.07 5.40 -18.80
N VAL A 35 13.34 4.94 -17.78
CA VAL A 35 12.54 3.72 -17.86
C VAL A 35 11.19 4.13 -18.47
N PRO A 36 10.90 3.78 -19.74
CA PRO A 36 9.55 3.95 -20.26
C PRO A 36 8.59 3.13 -19.40
N ASP A 37 7.42 3.71 -19.08
CA ASP A 37 6.39 3.08 -18.25
C ASP A 37 6.78 2.80 -16.79
N PHE A 38 7.68 3.61 -16.20
CA PHE A 38 8.03 3.51 -14.78
C PHE A 38 6.80 3.61 -13.85
N TRP A 39 5.81 4.42 -14.21
CA TRP A 39 4.57 4.56 -13.45
C TRP A 39 3.51 3.60 -13.97
N PRO A 40 2.81 2.85 -13.09
CA PRO A 40 1.68 2.03 -13.50
C PRO A 40 0.66 2.89 -14.22
N THR A 41 0.20 2.43 -15.39
CA THR A 41 -0.77 3.15 -16.20
C THR A 41 -2.07 3.35 -15.40
N LYS A 42 -2.87 4.36 -15.77
CA LYS A 42 -4.16 4.66 -15.09
C LYS A 42 -5.14 3.48 -15.04
N GLU A 43 -4.91 2.46 -15.86
CA GLU A 43 -5.67 1.20 -15.89
C GLU A 43 -5.22 0.22 -14.79
N GLN A 44 -3.93 0.25 -14.42
CA GLN A 44 -3.34 -0.55 -13.35
C GLN A 44 -3.41 0.14 -11.98
N SER A 45 -3.61 1.46 -11.96
CA SER A 45 -3.90 2.18 -10.73
C SER A 45 -5.27 1.79 -10.20
N ASN A 46 -5.34 1.50 -8.91
CA ASN A 46 -6.59 1.16 -8.21
C ASN A 46 -7.61 2.29 -8.43
N LYS A 47 -8.67 2.02 -9.19
CA LYS A 47 -9.74 2.98 -9.47
C LYS A 47 -10.60 3.07 -8.23
N VAL A 48 -10.41 4.12 -7.44
CA VAL A 48 -11.31 4.46 -6.33
C VAL A 48 -12.73 4.53 -6.91
N PRO A 49 -13.73 3.84 -6.32
CA PRO A 49 -15.10 3.87 -6.79
C PRO A 49 -15.59 5.32 -6.93
N ARG A 50 -16.08 5.69 -8.11
CA ARG A 50 -16.51 7.08 -8.41
C ARG A 50 -17.98 7.34 -8.05
N ASP A 51 -18.76 6.29 -7.83
CA ASP A 51 -20.18 6.38 -7.50
C ASP A 51 -20.44 6.11 -6.02
N PHE A 52 -21.06 7.07 -5.34
CA PHE A 52 -21.36 7.02 -3.90
C PHE A 52 -22.19 5.79 -3.50
N HIS A 53 -23.07 5.32 -4.39
CA HIS A 53 -23.97 4.20 -4.13
C HIS A 53 -23.26 2.84 -4.13
N GLU A 54 -22.20 2.70 -4.95
CA GLU A 54 -21.34 1.50 -4.98
C GLU A 54 -20.34 1.52 -3.82
N LEU A 55 -19.85 2.72 -3.47
CA LEU A 55 -18.95 2.94 -2.34
C LEU A 55 -19.60 2.55 -1.00
N ASP A 56 -20.88 2.87 -0.79
CA ASP A 56 -21.59 2.50 0.43
C ASP A 56 -21.72 0.97 0.55
N GLY A 57 -22.01 0.26 -0.55
CA GLY A 57 -22.07 -1.20 -0.57
C GLY A 57 -20.72 -1.87 -0.29
N GLU A 58 -19.63 -1.37 -0.87
CA GLU A 58 -18.29 -1.86 -0.58
C GLU A 58 -17.85 -1.53 0.85
N LEU A 59 -18.19 -0.33 1.34
CA LEU A 59 -17.90 0.09 2.70
C LEU A 59 -18.63 -0.77 3.73
N GLU A 60 -19.88 -1.14 3.45
CA GLU A 60 -20.65 -2.09 4.26
C GLU A 60 -19.99 -3.47 4.28
N ARG A 61 -19.60 -4.00 3.12
CA ARG A 61 -18.86 -5.27 3.03
C ARG A 61 -17.56 -5.23 3.85
N LEU A 62 -16.80 -4.14 3.75
CA LEU A 62 -15.55 -3.95 4.50
C LEU A 62 -15.80 -3.81 6.01
N ARG A 63 -16.87 -3.13 6.43
CA ARG A 63 -17.27 -3.03 7.84
C ARG A 63 -17.66 -4.39 8.41
N LEU A 64 -18.45 -5.18 7.68
CA LEU A 64 -18.82 -6.54 8.08
C LEU A 64 -17.58 -7.42 8.24
N ARG A 65 -16.65 -7.37 7.26
CA ARG A 65 -15.39 -8.11 7.32
C ARG A 65 -14.53 -7.70 8.53
N ARG A 66 -14.45 -6.40 8.86
CA ARG A 66 -13.71 -5.93 10.05
C ARG A 66 -14.32 -6.43 11.35
N LEU A 67 -15.65 -6.43 11.46
CA LEU A 67 -16.35 -6.92 12.65
C LEU A 67 -16.16 -8.43 12.84
N GLU A 68 -16.18 -9.20 11.75
CA GLU A 68 -15.93 -10.64 11.78
C GLU A 68 -14.50 -10.96 12.23
N VAL A 69 -13.50 -10.28 11.67
CA VAL A 69 -12.09 -10.45 12.08
C VAL A 69 -11.89 -10.08 13.55
N ARG A 70 -12.53 -9.00 14.02
CA ARG A 70 -12.47 -8.60 15.43
C ARG A 70 -13.07 -9.66 16.35
N ARG A 71 -14.22 -10.24 15.96
CA ARG A 71 -14.85 -11.32 16.72
C ARG A 71 -13.96 -12.56 16.81
N LEU A 72 -13.36 -12.97 15.69
CA LEU A 72 -12.45 -14.13 15.67
C LEU A 72 -11.25 -13.92 16.61
N ARG A 73 -10.70 -12.70 16.68
CA ARG A 73 -9.64 -12.36 17.64
C ARG A 73 -10.11 -12.48 19.09
N LEU A 74 -11.26 -11.90 19.42
CA LEU A 74 -11.83 -11.98 20.78
C LEU A 74 -12.17 -13.42 21.16
N GLU A 75 -12.62 -14.24 20.21
CA GLU A 75 -12.87 -15.67 20.42
C GLU A 75 -11.57 -16.42 20.74
N GLN A 76 -10.48 -16.14 20.02
CA GLN A 76 -9.16 -16.71 20.31
C GLN A 76 -8.63 -16.26 21.67
N GLU A 77 -8.71 -14.96 21.98
CA GLU A 77 -8.28 -14.42 23.28
C GLU A 77 -9.06 -15.03 24.45
N ALA A 78 -10.37 -15.26 24.29
CA ALA A 78 -11.19 -15.90 25.30
C ALA A 78 -10.90 -17.40 25.46
N LEU A 79 -10.53 -18.10 24.36
CA LEU A 79 -10.07 -19.49 24.41
C LEU A 79 -8.73 -19.60 25.15
N ASP A 80 -7.78 -18.70 24.85
CA ASP A 80 -6.48 -18.65 25.49
C ASP A 80 -6.58 -18.30 26.99
N ALA A 81 -7.56 -17.48 27.36
CA ALA A 81 -7.89 -17.15 28.75
C ALA A 81 -8.72 -18.24 29.47
N GLY A 82 -9.13 -19.32 28.78
CA GLY A 82 -9.96 -20.39 29.35
C GLY A 82 -11.40 -19.97 29.66
N ASN A 83 -11.88 -18.85 29.11
CA ASN A 83 -13.22 -18.31 29.36
C ASN A 83 -14.25 -18.85 28.35
N PHE A 84 -14.61 -20.13 28.49
CA PHE A 84 -15.50 -20.83 27.57
C PHE A 84 -16.93 -20.25 27.50
N GLU A 85 -17.39 -19.58 28.56
CA GLU A 85 -18.70 -18.93 28.59
C GLU A 85 -18.75 -17.72 27.64
N GLU A 86 -17.66 -16.96 27.58
CA GLU A 86 -17.51 -15.81 26.69
C GLU A 86 -17.42 -16.24 25.23
N VAL A 87 -16.68 -17.32 24.94
CA VAL A 87 -16.65 -17.96 23.62
C VAL A 87 -18.04 -18.39 23.17
N ALA A 88 -18.83 -19.04 24.04
CA ALA A 88 -20.20 -19.46 23.71
C ALA A 88 -21.15 -18.27 23.43
N LYS A 89 -20.98 -17.16 24.16
CA LYS A 89 -21.72 -15.91 23.93
C LYS A 89 -21.33 -15.25 22.60
N LEU A 90 -20.03 -15.16 22.31
CA LEU A 90 -19.52 -14.63 21.04
C LEU A 90 -19.98 -15.49 19.86
N ARG A 91 -19.98 -16.82 20.00
CA ARG A 91 -20.41 -17.76 18.96
C ARG A 91 -21.90 -17.59 18.61
N THR A 92 -22.72 -17.45 19.65
CA THR A 92 -24.18 -17.28 19.57
C THR A 92 -24.61 -15.91 19.04
N GLN A 93 -23.84 -14.85 19.28
CA GLN A 93 -24.09 -13.52 18.71
C GLN A 93 -23.76 -13.45 17.22
N ARG A 94 -24.50 -14.16 16.38
CA ARG A 94 -24.42 -14.03 14.91
C ARG A 94 -24.93 -12.65 14.50
N PHE A 95 -23.97 -11.73 14.33
CA PHE A 95 -24.12 -10.29 14.03
C PHE A 95 -24.78 -9.46 15.15
N PRO A 96 -24.12 -8.40 15.65
CA PRO A 96 -24.77 -7.48 16.58
C PRO A 96 -25.94 -6.79 15.85
N PRO A 97 -27.18 -6.87 16.36
CA PRO A 97 -28.36 -6.25 15.75
C PRO A 97 -28.27 -4.71 15.68
N GLN A 98 -27.33 -4.13 16.41
CA GLN A 98 -27.09 -2.69 16.50
C GLN A 98 -26.68 -2.08 15.14
N VAL A 99 -25.89 -2.80 14.32
CA VAL A 99 -25.41 -2.29 13.03
C VAL A 99 -26.52 -2.35 11.97
N VAL A 100 -27.31 -3.42 11.95
CA VAL A 100 -28.41 -3.60 11.00
C VAL A 100 -29.60 -2.68 11.33
N GLY A 101 -29.87 -2.43 12.61
CA GLY A 101 -30.94 -1.52 13.07
C GLY A 101 -30.63 -0.03 12.90
N GLU A 102 -29.34 0.36 12.85
CA GLU A 102 -28.93 1.72 12.49
C GLU A 102 -28.92 1.96 10.97
N MET A 103 -28.64 0.92 10.16
CA MET A 103 -28.71 0.96 8.68
C MET A 103 -30.12 1.33 8.18
N GLY A 104 -31.16 0.64 8.66
CA GLY A 104 -32.54 0.87 8.19
C GLY A 104 -33.15 2.21 8.61
N ARG A 105 -32.52 2.93 9.55
CA ARG A 105 -32.94 4.26 10.01
C ARG A 105 -32.25 5.40 9.27
N ARG A 106 -30.98 5.25 8.86
CA ARG A 106 -30.26 6.28 8.11
C ARG A 106 -30.69 6.40 6.65
N ILE A 107 -31.03 5.28 6.00
CA ILE A 107 -31.50 5.29 4.60
C ILE A 107 -32.88 5.95 4.51
N ARG A 108 -33.76 5.71 5.50
CA ARG A 108 -35.12 6.29 5.55
C ARG A 108 -35.19 7.77 5.93
N GLY A 109 -34.15 8.31 6.56
CA GLY A 109 -34.11 9.70 7.04
C GLY A 109 -33.62 10.72 6.00
N ARG A 110 -33.29 10.29 4.78
CA ARG A 110 -32.72 11.14 3.72
C ARG A 110 -33.66 11.37 2.53
N GLU A 111 -34.82 10.70 2.52
CA GLU A 111 -35.86 10.85 1.48
C GLU A 111 -37.00 11.81 1.88
N GLY A 112 -36.76 12.71 2.83
CA GLY A 112 -37.70 13.77 3.26
C GLY A 112 -37.15 15.16 2.97
#